data_AF-A0A1W1Y0D8-F1
#
_entry.id   AF-A0A1W1Y0D8-F1
#
_cell.length_a   1.000
_cell.length_b   1.000
_cell.length_c   1.000
_cell.angle_alpha   90.00
_cell.angle_beta   90.00
_cell.angle_gamma   90.00
#
_symmetry.space_group_name_H-M   'P 1'
#
loop_
_entity.id
_entity.type
_entity.pdbx_description
1 polymer ?
#
loop_
_entity_poly.entity_id
_entity_poly.type
_entity_poly.pdbx_seq_one_letter_code
_entity_poly.pdbx_strand_id
1 'polypeptide(L)'
;MLRKLFISLALLAAATCAQASTYLKFVSDKGDYIGQGVTKTWLETDGTFTAQNNFSNGVTINFNGGNDWWSVNFAAPNKARLQVGPYENTQRWPFQSPTGAGLDVSGSGRGCNTSTGRFDILEISYTPTGDLDHFAANFEQHCEGAAAALRGSVYYKSTLAGDLNPKVTVTSGGFSNPVYVKVGQPVTVNVKVEANGKKNAQVERWAGFIGTKGPQWFNGSGWVASTTPQLAAVDFLQDGTFSYQVTPTAAGAHVFEYAVDEGSNHVFDAQYLNQLLIIAQ
;
A
#
# COMPACT_ATOMS: atom_id res chain seq x y z
N MET A 1 12.15 -61.06 6.35
CA MET A 1 12.90 -59.79 6.32
C MET A 1 12.09 -58.77 5.55
N LEU A 2 11.43 -57.82 6.21
CA LEU A 2 10.71 -56.72 5.56
C LEU A 2 11.10 -55.41 6.26
N ARG A 3 11.93 -54.58 5.60
CA ARG A 3 12.30 -53.24 6.06
C ARG A 3 11.17 -52.28 5.67
N LYS A 4 10.50 -51.68 6.65
CA LYS A 4 9.61 -50.53 6.44
C LYS A 4 10.45 -49.26 6.37
N LEU A 5 10.41 -48.58 5.24
CA LEU A 5 11.03 -47.29 5.01
C LEU A 5 10.02 -46.20 5.43
N PHE A 6 10.35 -45.42 6.46
CA PHE A 6 9.59 -44.22 6.81
C PHE A 6 10.17 -43.04 6.01
N ILE A 7 9.36 -42.45 5.13
CA ILE A 7 9.67 -41.20 4.46
C ILE A 7 9.17 -40.08 5.37
N SER A 8 10.10 -39.37 6.02
CA SER A 8 9.80 -38.14 6.76
C SER A 8 9.55 -37.02 5.76
N LEU A 9 8.31 -36.51 5.73
CA LEU A 9 7.95 -35.31 4.98
C LEU A 9 8.50 -34.09 5.73
N ALA A 10 9.59 -33.50 5.25
CA ALA A 10 10.09 -32.24 5.77
C ALA A 10 9.18 -31.10 5.29
N LEU A 11 8.47 -30.47 6.21
CA LEU A 11 7.70 -29.25 5.95
C LEU A 11 8.70 -28.09 5.78
N LEU A 12 9.03 -27.72 4.53
CA LEU A 12 9.74 -26.47 4.28
C LEU A 12 8.75 -25.31 4.52
N ALA A 13 8.86 -24.65 5.67
CA ALA A 13 8.30 -23.32 5.85
C ALA A 13 9.14 -22.35 4.99
N ALA A 14 8.62 -21.96 3.84
CA ALA A 14 9.17 -20.82 3.11
C ALA A 14 8.95 -19.58 3.97
N ALA A 15 10.02 -19.03 4.53
CA ALA A 15 9.99 -17.71 5.15
C ALA A 15 9.70 -16.70 4.02
N THR A 16 8.45 -16.23 3.94
CA THR A 16 8.15 -15.05 3.14
C THR A 16 8.93 -13.88 3.75
N CYS A 17 9.90 -13.32 3.03
CA CYS A 17 10.39 -11.99 3.38
C CYS A 17 9.17 -11.07 3.41
N ALA A 18 8.79 -10.59 4.60
CA ALA A 18 7.86 -9.49 4.69
C ALA A 18 8.52 -8.31 3.97
N GLN A 19 7.90 -7.83 2.89
CA GLN A 19 8.44 -6.70 2.16
C GLN A 19 8.32 -5.46 3.05
N ALA A 20 9.46 -4.84 3.34
CA ALA A 20 9.50 -3.62 4.14
C ALA A 20 8.65 -2.54 3.46
N SER A 21 7.71 -1.96 4.19
CA SER A 21 6.76 -0.97 3.70
C SER A 21 7.08 0.41 4.26
N THR A 22 7.10 1.41 3.38
CA THR A 22 7.24 2.82 3.77
C THR A 22 6.12 3.64 3.14
N TYR A 23 5.29 4.28 3.97
CA TYR A 23 4.22 5.16 3.54
C TYR A 23 3.70 6.03 4.69
N LEU A 24 2.97 7.09 4.31
CA LEU A 24 2.12 7.87 5.21
C LEU A 24 0.70 7.88 4.64
N LYS A 25 -0.27 7.45 5.43
CA LYS A 25 -1.69 7.47 5.06
C LYS A 25 -2.46 8.22 6.13
N PHE A 26 -3.46 9.01 5.72
CA PHE A 26 -4.38 9.63 6.65
C PHE A 26 -5.78 9.82 6.06
N VAL A 27 -6.75 9.89 6.97
CA VAL A 27 -8.12 10.31 6.76
C VAL A 27 -8.32 11.56 7.62
N SER A 28 -8.72 12.65 6.99
CA SER A 28 -9.01 13.93 7.63
C SER A 28 -10.51 14.15 7.68
N ASP A 29 -11.05 14.41 8.87
CA ASP A 29 -12.45 14.77 9.04
C ASP A 29 -12.74 16.13 8.37
N LYS A 30 -13.99 16.34 7.93
CA LYS A 30 -14.40 17.67 7.47
C LYS A 30 -14.21 18.69 8.59
N GLY A 31 -13.37 19.70 8.34
CA GLY A 31 -13.05 20.74 9.32
C GLY A 31 -11.72 20.53 10.06
N ASP A 32 -11.04 19.40 9.87
CA ASP A 32 -9.66 19.25 10.33
C ASP A 32 -8.73 20.18 9.53
N TYR A 33 -7.94 20.98 10.25
CA TYR A 33 -7.07 22.00 9.68
C TYR A 33 -5.90 21.39 8.91
N ILE A 34 -5.35 20.26 9.37
CA ILE A 34 -4.13 19.70 8.79
C ILE A 34 -4.41 19.00 7.47
N GLY A 35 -5.37 18.08 7.44
CA GLY A 35 -5.71 17.32 6.24
C GLY A 35 -6.81 17.93 5.39
N GLN A 36 -7.50 18.99 5.83
CA GLN A 36 -8.52 19.72 5.06
C GLN A 36 -9.67 18.83 4.55
N GLY A 37 -10.03 17.78 5.30
CA GLY A 37 -11.14 16.90 4.95
C GLY A 37 -10.84 15.89 3.82
N VAL A 38 -9.57 15.68 3.46
CA VAL A 38 -9.18 14.69 2.43
C VAL A 38 -8.62 13.41 3.03
N THR A 39 -8.77 12.32 2.29
CA THR A 39 -8.01 11.08 2.51
C THR A 39 -6.83 11.06 1.54
N LYS A 40 -5.63 10.75 2.03
CA LYS A 40 -4.42 10.71 1.21
C LYS A 40 -3.48 9.59 1.66
N THR A 41 -2.81 9.01 0.69
CA THR A 41 -1.68 8.11 0.88
C THR A 41 -0.49 8.68 0.12
N TRP A 42 0.67 8.69 0.77
CA TRP A 42 1.97 9.00 0.20
C TRP A 42 2.83 7.74 0.24
N LEU A 43 3.33 7.32 -0.91
CA LEU A 43 4.21 6.18 -1.08
C LEU A 43 5.63 6.63 -1.44
N GLU A 44 6.61 5.73 -1.38
CA GLU A 44 7.99 6.00 -1.84
C GLU A 44 8.07 6.34 -3.34
N THR A 45 7.03 6.01 -4.11
CA THR A 45 6.92 6.43 -5.53
C THR A 45 6.49 7.88 -5.69
N ASP A 46 5.92 8.49 -4.64
CA ASP A 46 5.41 9.86 -4.68
C ASP A 46 6.41 10.88 -4.12
N GLY A 47 7.46 10.41 -3.44
CA GLY A 47 8.45 11.27 -2.80
C GLY A 47 9.38 10.50 -1.87
N THR A 48 10.24 11.25 -1.17
CA THR A 48 11.26 10.70 -0.30
C THR A 48 10.80 10.69 1.15
N PHE A 49 10.97 9.55 1.82
CA PHE A 49 10.80 9.43 3.27
C PHE A 49 12.15 9.50 3.98
N THR A 50 12.18 10.20 5.12
CA THR A 50 13.31 10.18 6.06
C THR A 50 12.80 9.95 7.46
N ALA A 51 13.60 9.28 8.29
CA ALA A 51 13.29 9.02 9.67
C ALA A 51 14.50 9.23 10.55
N GLN A 52 14.29 9.81 11.74
CA GLN A 52 15.37 10.08 12.68
C GLN A 52 14.88 10.11 14.12
N ASN A 53 15.83 9.93 15.05
CA ASN A 53 15.61 10.24 16.45
C ASN A 53 15.46 11.75 16.62
N ASN A 54 14.39 12.19 17.29
CA ASN A 54 14.23 13.61 17.63
C ASN A 54 14.86 13.94 18.99
N PHE A 55 14.99 15.23 19.32
CA PHE A 55 15.65 15.68 20.54
C PHE A 55 14.92 15.32 21.86
N SER A 56 13.73 14.72 21.77
CA SER A 56 13.00 14.16 22.90
C SER A 56 13.21 12.64 23.04
N ASN A 57 14.23 12.07 22.38
CA ASN A 57 14.44 10.62 22.23
C ASN A 57 13.25 9.88 21.58
N GLY A 58 12.39 10.63 20.89
CA GLY A 58 11.29 10.11 20.11
C GLY A 58 11.67 9.96 18.64
N VAL A 59 10.66 9.86 17.77
CA VAL A 59 10.84 9.66 16.33
C VAL A 59 10.23 10.82 15.55
N THR A 60 10.95 11.28 14.54
CA THR A 60 10.42 12.14 13.48
C THR A 60 10.45 11.39 12.17
N ILE A 61 9.30 11.28 11.49
CA ILE A 61 9.19 10.83 10.10
C ILE A 61 8.84 12.03 9.23
N ASN A 62 9.58 12.23 8.14
CA ASN A 62 9.26 13.26 7.15
C ASN A 62 9.00 12.62 5.79
N PHE A 63 8.05 13.20 5.05
CA PHE A 63 7.82 12.94 3.63
C PHE A 63 8.04 14.22 2.84
N ASN A 64 8.69 14.11 1.68
CA ASN A 64 8.89 15.22 0.73
C ASN A 64 8.54 14.76 -0.70
N GLY A 65 7.43 15.27 -1.23
CA GLY A 65 6.96 15.08 -2.60
C GLY A 65 7.17 16.32 -3.49
N GLY A 66 8.11 17.21 -3.13
CA GLY A 66 8.37 18.47 -3.82
C GLY A 66 7.45 19.58 -3.33
N ASN A 67 6.26 19.70 -3.91
CA ASN A 67 5.28 20.73 -3.51
C ASN A 67 4.51 20.37 -2.24
N ASP A 68 4.43 19.08 -1.93
CA ASP A 68 3.83 18.56 -0.70
C ASP A 68 4.89 18.02 0.23
N TRP A 69 4.72 18.27 1.52
CA TRP A 69 5.61 17.76 2.56
C TRP A 69 4.81 17.47 3.82
N TRP A 70 5.25 16.49 4.59
CA TRP A 70 4.62 16.09 5.84
C TRP A 70 5.68 15.78 6.89
N SER A 71 5.41 16.11 8.15
CA SER A 71 6.24 15.77 9.30
C SER A 71 5.35 15.18 10.39
N VAL A 72 5.75 14.03 10.92
CA VAL A 72 5.06 13.32 12.00
C VAL A 72 6.05 13.09 13.13
N ASN A 73 5.77 13.69 14.29
CA ASN A 73 6.66 13.69 15.44
C ASN A 73 6.00 12.98 16.61
N PHE A 74 6.72 12.03 17.19
CA PHE A 74 6.29 11.22 18.33
C PHE A 74 7.29 11.39 19.47
N ALA A 75 6.81 11.44 20.71
CA ALA A 75 7.68 11.40 21.89
C ALA A 75 7.00 10.67 23.06
N ALA A 76 7.77 9.85 23.77
CA ALA A 76 7.34 9.25 25.03
C ALA A 76 7.46 10.26 26.20
N PRO A 77 6.73 10.03 27.30
CA PRO A 77 6.97 10.72 28.56
C PRO A 77 8.45 10.66 29.00
N ASN A 78 8.87 11.70 29.71
CA ASN A 78 10.18 11.86 30.33
C ASN A 78 11.36 11.75 29.36
N LYS A 79 11.13 12.01 28.06
CA LYS A 79 12.11 11.78 26.99
C LYS A 79 12.65 10.34 27.01
N ALA A 80 11.83 9.38 27.42
CA ALA A 80 12.16 7.97 27.27
C ALA A 80 12.21 7.62 25.77
N ARG A 81 12.89 6.53 25.42
CA ARG A 81 12.72 5.95 24.10
C ARG A 81 11.30 5.43 23.94
N LEU A 82 10.76 5.58 22.73
CA LEU A 82 9.49 4.98 22.34
C LEU A 82 9.61 3.44 22.40
N GLN A 83 8.51 2.81 22.81
CA GLN A 83 8.34 1.36 22.82
C GLN A 83 7.02 1.01 22.14
N VAL A 84 6.88 -0.24 21.70
CA VAL A 84 5.60 -0.75 21.18
C VAL A 84 4.53 -0.60 22.25
N GLY A 85 3.39 -0.05 21.86
CA GLY A 85 2.25 0.18 22.76
C GLY A 85 1.57 1.55 22.58
N PRO A 86 0.48 1.77 23.34
CA PRO A 86 -0.33 2.97 23.24
C PRO A 86 0.26 4.15 24.01
N TYR A 87 0.07 5.34 23.47
CA TYR A 87 0.38 6.63 24.08
C TYR A 87 -0.84 7.54 23.96
N GLU A 88 -1.56 7.67 25.08
CA GLU A 88 -2.83 8.39 25.15
C GLU A 88 -2.65 9.83 25.62
N ASN A 89 -3.66 10.66 25.37
CA ASN A 89 -3.73 12.06 25.84
C ASN A 89 -2.48 12.87 25.49
N THR A 90 -2.03 12.73 24.24
CA THR A 90 -0.83 13.43 23.77
C THR A 90 -1.05 14.93 23.78
N GLN A 91 0.04 15.67 23.96
CA GLN A 91 0.09 17.11 23.79
C GLN A 91 0.97 17.44 22.59
N ARG A 92 0.86 18.65 22.09
CA ARG A 92 1.66 19.09 20.94
C ARG A 92 3.16 18.92 21.19
N TRP A 93 3.82 18.13 20.36
CA TRP A 93 5.27 18.08 20.34
C TRP A 93 5.87 19.38 19.77
N PRO A 94 6.93 19.97 20.35
CA PRO A 94 7.72 19.53 21.52
C PRO A 94 7.33 20.21 22.85
N PHE A 95 6.10 20.71 22.96
CA PHE A 95 5.61 21.50 24.10
C PHE A 95 4.86 20.66 25.15
N GLN A 96 4.89 19.33 25.02
CA GLN A 96 4.26 18.43 25.98
C GLN A 96 4.92 18.54 27.37
N SER A 97 4.11 18.34 28.41
CA SER A 97 4.60 18.23 29.78
C SER A 97 5.58 17.05 29.93
N PRO A 98 6.51 17.08 30.92
CA PRO A 98 7.47 16.00 31.11
C PRO A 98 6.83 14.62 31.30
N THR A 99 5.64 14.53 31.89
CA THR A 99 4.94 13.26 32.13
C THR A 99 3.98 12.86 31.00
N GLY A 100 3.78 13.73 30.00
CA GLY A 100 2.90 13.50 28.86
C GLY A 100 3.64 12.99 27.62
N ALA A 101 2.92 12.27 26.77
CA ALA A 101 3.40 11.92 25.44
C ALA A 101 3.24 13.12 24.49
N GLY A 102 4.11 13.22 23.48
CA GLY A 102 4.11 14.27 22.47
C GLY A 102 3.68 13.74 21.10
N LEU A 103 2.77 14.44 20.44
CA LEU A 103 2.41 14.22 19.02
C LEU A 103 2.35 15.57 18.31
N ASP A 104 2.98 15.69 17.15
CA ASP A 104 2.76 16.80 16.21
C ASP A 104 2.77 16.25 14.79
N VAL A 105 1.64 16.44 14.09
CA VAL A 105 1.47 16.13 12.68
C VAL A 105 1.22 17.43 11.94
N SER A 106 2.11 17.75 10.99
CA SER A 106 2.05 18.96 10.17
C SER A 106 2.36 18.63 8.71
N GLY A 107 1.84 19.44 7.79
CA GLY A 107 2.04 19.19 6.37
C GLY A 107 1.60 20.32 5.43
N SER A 108 2.37 20.51 4.36
CA SER A 108 2.16 21.50 3.31
C SER A 108 1.78 22.89 3.84
N GLY A 109 2.57 23.39 4.82
CA GLY A 109 2.40 24.72 5.42
C GLY A 109 1.36 24.81 6.55
N ARG A 110 0.77 23.69 6.98
CA ARG A 110 -0.23 23.63 8.05
C ARG A 110 0.33 22.92 9.27
N GLY A 111 0.12 23.50 10.44
CA GLY A 111 0.46 22.92 11.74
C GLY A 111 -0.45 23.49 12.81
N CYS A 112 -0.74 22.71 13.85
CA CYS A 112 -1.51 23.22 14.98
C CYS A 112 -0.63 24.15 15.84
N ASN A 113 -1.22 25.17 16.43
CA ASN A 113 -0.64 25.89 17.56
C ASN A 113 -0.75 25.06 18.85
N THR A 114 -1.89 24.39 19.06
CA THR A 114 -2.12 23.41 20.12
C THR A 114 -2.76 22.13 19.57
N SER A 115 -2.41 20.98 20.14
CA SER A 115 -3.00 19.71 19.73
C SER A 115 -3.20 18.76 20.90
N THR A 116 -4.20 17.88 20.73
CA THR A 116 -4.44 16.71 21.57
C THR A 116 -4.56 15.48 20.69
N GLY A 117 -4.38 14.29 21.25
CA GLY A 117 -4.53 13.08 20.47
C GLY A 117 -4.01 11.83 21.15
N ARG A 118 -3.63 10.87 20.33
CA ARG A 118 -3.05 9.59 20.72
C ARG A 118 -2.22 9.00 19.59
N PHE A 119 -1.32 8.09 19.93
CA PHE A 119 -0.69 7.23 18.95
C PHE A 119 -0.41 5.84 19.53
N ASP A 120 -0.36 4.85 18.66
CA ASP A 120 0.01 3.47 18.98
C ASP A 120 1.26 3.12 18.20
N ILE A 121 2.36 2.81 18.88
CA ILE A 121 3.55 2.26 18.23
C ILE A 121 3.30 0.78 18.00
N LEU A 122 3.28 0.38 16.73
CA LEU A 122 3.03 -1.00 16.29
C LEU A 122 4.34 -1.77 16.11
N GLU A 123 5.37 -1.09 15.63
CA GLU A 123 6.72 -1.62 15.43
C GLU A 123 7.72 -0.50 15.72
N ILE A 124 8.79 -0.83 16.43
CA ILE A 124 9.94 0.06 16.55
C ILE A 124 11.20 -0.76 16.82
N SER A 125 12.25 -0.49 16.06
CA SER A 125 13.58 -1.06 16.30
C SER A 125 14.67 -0.03 15.99
N TYR A 126 15.85 -0.28 16.55
CA TYR A 126 17.01 0.59 16.38
C TYR A 126 18.20 -0.24 15.90
N THR A 127 19.05 0.39 15.09
CA THR A 127 20.36 -0.17 14.72
C THR A 127 21.26 -0.28 15.95
N PRO A 128 22.38 -1.04 15.88
CA PRO A 128 23.38 -1.08 16.95
C PRO A 128 23.99 0.28 17.29
N THR A 129 24.00 1.22 16.35
CA THR A 129 24.46 2.61 16.56
C THR A 129 23.40 3.49 17.22
N GLY A 130 22.19 2.97 17.41
CA GLY A 130 21.08 3.66 18.08
C GLY A 130 20.16 4.45 17.17
N ASP A 131 20.37 4.38 15.85
CA ASP A 131 19.54 5.02 14.83
C ASP A 131 18.24 4.24 14.61
N LEU A 132 17.19 4.91 14.16
CA LEU A 132 15.91 4.25 13.88
C LEU A 132 16.06 3.31 12.66
N ASP A 133 15.63 2.06 12.80
CA ASP A 133 15.74 1.05 11.76
C ASP A 133 14.38 0.73 11.12
N HIS A 134 13.43 0.28 11.94
CA HIS A 134 12.03 0.05 11.56
C HIS A 134 11.08 0.87 12.45
N PHE A 135 9.99 1.36 11.88
CA PHE A 135 8.95 2.07 12.62
C PHE A 135 7.58 1.91 11.98
N ALA A 136 6.56 1.66 12.80
CA ALA A 136 5.17 1.78 12.40
C ALA A 136 4.35 2.35 13.55
N ALA A 137 3.47 3.30 13.25
CA ALA A 137 2.56 3.87 14.23
C ALA A 137 1.23 4.29 13.61
N ASN A 138 0.15 4.09 14.36
CA ASN A 138 -1.12 4.74 14.12
C ASN A 138 -1.21 6.00 14.98
N PHE A 139 -1.88 7.04 14.50
CA PHE A 139 -2.05 8.29 15.22
C PHE A 139 -3.43 8.90 15.00
N GLU A 140 -3.85 9.69 15.96
CA GLU A 140 -4.98 10.60 15.87
C GLU A 140 -4.57 11.95 16.47
N GLN A 141 -4.81 13.03 15.73
CA GLN A 141 -4.55 14.40 16.18
C GLN A 141 -5.78 15.28 15.99
N HIS A 142 -6.03 16.14 16.97
CA HIS A 142 -7.04 17.20 16.95
C HIS A 142 -6.33 18.55 17.13
N CYS A 143 -6.52 19.50 16.22
CA CYS A 143 -5.98 20.86 16.36
C CYS A 143 -6.91 21.75 17.19
N GLU A 144 -6.33 22.65 17.98
CA GLU A 144 -7.02 23.76 18.67
C GLU A 144 -8.26 23.34 19.50
N GLY A 145 -8.25 22.11 20.03
CA GLY A 145 -9.37 21.56 20.80
C GLY A 145 -10.63 21.25 19.98
N ALA A 146 -10.54 21.28 18.64
CA ALA A 146 -11.63 20.88 17.77
C ALA A 146 -11.91 19.38 17.85
N ALA A 147 -13.14 18.97 17.54
CA ALA A 147 -13.52 17.55 17.50
C ALA A 147 -13.14 16.84 16.18
N ALA A 148 -12.86 17.60 15.12
CA ALA A 148 -12.47 17.06 13.83
C ALA A 148 -11.02 16.54 13.92
N ALA A 149 -10.82 15.28 13.54
CA ALA A 149 -9.53 14.61 13.69
C ALA A 149 -8.81 14.42 12.35
N LEU A 150 -7.49 14.39 12.43
CA LEU A 150 -6.62 13.72 11.48
C LEU A 150 -6.25 12.34 12.04
N ARG A 151 -6.69 11.27 11.38
CA ARG A 151 -6.36 9.88 11.75
C ARG A 151 -5.47 9.28 10.70
N GLY A 152 -4.36 8.65 11.07
CA GLY A 152 -3.43 8.12 10.09
C GLY A 152 -2.49 7.04 10.60
N SER A 153 -1.72 6.54 9.66
CA SER A 153 -0.77 5.45 9.81
C SER A 153 0.53 5.88 9.14
N VAL A 154 1.65 5.71 9.82
CA VAL A 154 2.98 5.92 9.25
C VAL A 154 3.80 4.65 9.42
N TYR A 155 4.34 4.17 8.32
CA TYR A 155 5.19 2.99 8.27
C TYR A 155 6.50 3.44 7.62
N TYR A 156 7.62 3.10 8.21
CA TYR A 156 8.96 3.40 7.70
C TYR A 156 9.80 2.14 7.78
N LYS A 157 10.13 1.60 6.61
CA LYS A 157 10.77 0.30 6.43
C LYS A 157 10.09 -0.82 7.21
N SER A 158 8.82 -0.68 7.54
CA SER A 158 8.15 -1.56 8.50
C SER A 158 8.00 -2.97 7.94
N THR A 159 8.20 -3.99 8.77
CA THR A 159 8.00 -5.39 8.37
C THR A 159 6.56 -5.86 8.56
N LEU A 160 5.72 -5.04 9.19
CA LEU A 160 4.30 -5.32 9.35
C LEU A 160 3.59 -5.21 7.99
N ALA A 161 2.61 -6.09 7.78
CA ALA A 161 1.65 -5.91 6.71
C ALA A 161 0.86 -4.62 6.99
N GLY A 162 1.22 -3.53 6.32
CA GLY A 162 0.59 -2.22 6.51
C GLY A 162 -0.88 -2.20 6.09
N ASP A 163 -1.58 -1.08 6.31
CA ASP A 163 -2.99 -0.90 5.97
C ASP A 163 -3.21 -0.33 4.55
N LEU A 164 -2.20 -0.47 3.68
CA LEU A 164 -2.29 -0.06 2.28
C LEU A 164 -3.28 -0.95 1.53
N ASN A 165 -4.07 -0.34 0.65
CA ASN A 165 -4.91 -1.06 -0.28
C ASN A 165 -4.04 -1.88 -1.25
N PRO A 166 -4.55 -3.01 -1.77
CA PRO A 166 -3.94 -3.72 -2.88
C PRO A 166 -3.58 -2.80 -4.04
N LYS A 167 -2.44 -3.08 -4.65
CA LYS A 167 -1.98 -2.36 -5.83
C LYS A 167 -1.77 -3.33 -6.98
N VAL A 168 -2.37 -3.00 -8.12
CA VAL A 168 -2.21 -3.71 -9.38
C VAL A 168 -1.34 -2.84 -10.29
N THR A 169 -0.28 -3.41 -10.86
CA THR A 169 0.56 -2.77 -11.87
C THR A 169 0.62 -3.63 -13.12
N VAL A 170 0.28 -3.06 -14.28
CA VAL A 170 0.27 -3.78 -15.57
C VAL A 170 1.37 -3.20 -16.47
N THR A 171 2.21 -4.05 -17.04
CA THR A 171 3.33 -3.65 -17.92
C THR A 171 3.57 -4.66 -19.04
N SER A 172 4.29 -4.26 -20.08
CA SER A 172 4.88 -5.17 -21.07
C SER A 172 6.29 -4.68 -21.41
N GLY A 173 7.30 -5.56 -21.29
CA GLY A 173 8.70 -5.18 -21.55
C GLY A 173 9.23 -4.02 -20.70
N GLY A 174 8.63 -3.77 -19.52
CA GLY A 174 8.97 -2.63 -18.66
C GLY A 174 8.20 -1.33 -18.94
N PHE A 175 7.34 -1.29 -19.96
CA PHE A 175 6.51 -0.15 -20.29
C PHE A 175 5.09 -0.31 -19.73
N SER A 176 4.50 0.78 -19.26
CA SER A 176 3.15 0.78 -18.67
C SER A 176 2.08 1.44 -19.56
N ASN A 177 2.43 2.37 -20.46
CA ASN A 177 1.49 2.95 -21.44
C ASN A 177 2.19 3.94 -22.41
N PRO A 178 1.92 3.93 -23.74
CA PRO A 178 1.39 2.84 -24.55
C PRO A 178 2.51 1.88 -25.02
N VAL A 179 2.13 0.68 -25.42
CA VAL A 179 3.02 -0.31 -26.06
C VAL A 179 2.66 -0.46 -27.54
N TYR A 180 3.63 -0.26 -28.43
CA TYR A 180 3.44 -0.37 -29.88
C TYR A 180 3.90 -1.72 -30.39
N VAL A 181 3.06 -2.38 -31.19
CA VAL A 181 3.34 -3.71 -31.76
C VAL A 181 2.79 -3.84 -33.17
N LYS A 182 3.24 -4.85 -33.91
CA LYS A 182 2.66 -5.20 -35.21
C LYS A 182 1.34 -5.95 -35.04
N VAL A 183 0.40 -5.77 -35.95
CA VAL A 183 -0.78 -6.64 -36.02
C VAL A 183 -0.35 -8.11 -36.10
N GLY A 184 -0.93 -8.95 -35.25
CA GLY A 184 -0.62 -10.37 -35.14
C GLY A 184 0.59 -10.71 -34.28
N GLN A 185 1.32 -9.71 -33.76
CA GLN A 185 2.43 -9.92 -32.84
C GLN A 185 1.91 -10.26 -31.43
N PRO A 186 2.29 -11.41 -30.84
CA PRO A 186 1.98 -11.71 -29.45
C PRO A 186 2.66 -10.72 -28.49
N VAL A 187 1.94 -10.32 -27.45
CA VAL A 187 2.38 -9.41 -26.39
C VAL A 187 2.32 -10.12 -25.06
N THR A 188 3.44 -10.14 -24.35
CA THR A 188 3.50 -10.62 -22.96
C THR A 188 3.19 -9.48 -22.02
N VAL A 189 2.05 -9.56 -21.34
CA VAL A 189 1.65 -8.60 -20.32
C VAL A 189 1.95 -9.17 -18.94
N ASN A 190 2.69 -8.43 -18.13
CA ASN A 190 3.01 -8.76 -16.75
C ASN A 190 2.17 -7.92 -15.81
N VAL A 191 1.45 -8.59 -14.93
CA VAL A 191 0.63 -7.99 -13.88
C VAL A 191 1.32 -8.27 -12.55
N LYS A 192 1.85 -7.23 -11.91
CA LYS A 192 2.31 -7.30 -10.53
C LYS A 192 1.17 -6.94 -9.60
N VAL A 193 0.86 -7.83 -8.67
CA VAL A 193 -0.08 -7.61 -7.58
C VAL A 193 0.71 -7.49 -6.27
N GLU A 194 0.49 -6.39 -5.58
CA GLU A 194 0.99 -6.15 -4.22
C GLU A 194 -0.25 -6.20 -3.32
N ALA A 195 -0.38 -7.28 -2.54
CA ALA A 195 -1.56 -7.55 -1.72
C ALA A 195 -1.70 -6.57 -0.57
N ASN A 196 -0.57 -6.02 -0.11
CA ASN A 196 -0.49 -5.04 0.97
C ASN A 196 -1.32 -5.49 2.20
N GLY A 197 -2.17 -4.64 2.76
CA GLY A 197 -2.96 -4.91 3.95
C GLY A 197 -4.07 -5.96 3.80
N LYS A 198 -4.22 -6.52 2.60
CA LYS A 198 -5.27 -7.50 2.27
C LYS A 198 -4.68 -8.85 1.89
N LYS A 199 -3.43 -9.11 2.26
CA LYS A 199 -2.82 -10.43 2.09
C LYS A 199 -3.67 -11.51 2.76
N ASN A 200 -3.94 -12.58 2.03
CA ASN A 200 -4.85 -13.68 2.40
C ASN A 200 -6.35 -13.31 2.45
N ALA A 201 -6.76 -12.10 2.04
CA ALA A 201 -8.18 -11.84 1.83
C ALA A 201 -8.69 -12.67 0.64
N GLN A 202 -9.91 -13.18 0.73
CA GLN A 202 -10.55 -13.81 -0.42
C GLN A 202 -10.88 -12.71 -1.45
N VAL A 203 -10.55 -12.96 -2.72
CA VAL A 203 -10.73 -12.01 -3.82
C VAL A 203 -11.21 -12.71 -5.09
N GLU A 204 -11.81 -11.93 -5.96
CA GLU A 204 -12.07 -12.25 -7.36
C GLU A 204 -11.08 -11.53 -8.26
N ARG A 205 -10.61 -12.20 -9.31
CA ARG A 205 -9.69 -11.62 -10.29
C ARG A 205 -10.24 -11.70 -11.69
N TRP A 206 -9.95 -10.67 -12.45
CA TRP A 206 -10.48 -10.48 -13.80
C TRP A 206 -9.36 -10.01 -14.71
N ALA A 207 -9.29 -10.56 -15.92
CA ALA A 207 -8.38 -10.09 -16.96
C ALA A 207 -9.13 -9.97 -18.28
N GLY A 208 -9.13 -8.76 -18.84
CA GLY A 208 -9.80 -8.41 -20.08
C GLY A 208 -8.80 -7.95 -21.14
N PHE A 209 -9.07 -8.28 -22.39
CA PHE A 209 -8.36 -7.76 -23.55
C PHE A 209 -9.40 -7.24 -24.55
N ILE A 210 -9.51 -5.92 -24.63
CA ILE A 210 -10.56 -5.23 -25.37
C ILE A 210 -9.93 -4.55 -26.57
N GLY A 211 -10.40 -4.95 -27.76
CA GLY A 211 -9.89 -4.43 -29.02
C GLY A 211 -11.00 -4.08 -30.01
N THR A 212 -10.59 -3.74 -31.22
CA THR A 212 -11.50 -3.37 -32.32
C THR A 212 -12.43 -4.50 -32.76
N LYS A 213 -12.11 -5.76 -32.45
CA LYS A 213 -12.97 -6.93 -32.70
C LYS A 213 -13.88 -7.32 -31.53
N GLY A 214 -13.93 -6.47 -30.49
CA GLY A 214 -14.68 -6.72 -29.27
C GLY A 214 -13.82 -7.31 -28.15
N PRO A 215 -14.44 -7.50 -26.96
CA PRO A 215 -13.76 -7.96 -25.76
C PRO A 215 -13.46 -9.46 -25.76
N GLN A 216 -12.31 -9.80 -25.20
CA GLN A 216 -11.92 -11.14 -24.80
C GLN A 216 -11.64 -11.14 -23.29
N TRP A 217 -12.05 -12.21 -22.60
CA TRP A 217 -11.84 -12.36 -21.17
C TRP A 217 -11.12 -13.66 -20.86
N PHE A 218 -10.21 -13.63 -19.89
CA PHE A 218 -9.52 -14.83 -19.43
C PHE A 218 -10.35 -15.54 -18.36
N ASN A 219 -10.75 -16.79 -18.61
CA ASN A 219 -11.63 -17.56 -17.71
C ASN A 219 -10.88 -18.52 -16.76
N GLY A 220 -9.59 -18.29 -16.55
CA GLY A 220 -8.70 -19.18 -15.77
C GLY A 220 -8.02 -20.26 -16.61
N SER A 221 -8.61 -20.66 -17.74
CA SER A 221 -8.03 -21.68 -18.65
C SER A 221 -7.58 -21.10 -19.99
N GLY A 222 -8.16 -19.98 -20.42
CA GLY A 222 -7.84 -19.34 -21.69
C GLY A 222 -8.68 -18.10 -21.98
N TRP A 223 -8.42 -17.48 -23.13
CA TRP A 223 -9.17 -16.32 -23.61
C TRP A 223 -10.44 -16.74 -24.35
N VAL A 224 -11.56 -16.13 -23.97
CA VAL A 224 -12.87 -16.34 -24.62
C VAL A 224 -13.45 -15.00 -25.07
N ALA A 225 -13.97 -14.94 -26.30
CA ALA A 225 -14.68 -13.76 -26.78
C ALA A 225 -16.05 -13.68 -26.09
N SER A 226 -16.30 -12.60 -25.35
CA SER A 226 -17.54 -12.44 -24.58
C SER A 226 -17.78 -10.97 -24.28
N THR A 227 -19.00 -10.51 -24.50
CA THR A 227 -19.46 -9.17 -24.13
C THR A 227 -19.70 -9.03 -22.62
N THR A 228 -19.81 -10.14 -21.89
CA THR A 228 -19.93 -10.18 -20.44
C THR A 228 -18.58 -10.59 -19.83
N PRO A 229 -18.07 -9.87 -18.81
CA PRO A 229 -16.85 -10.25 -18.10
C PRO A 229 -16.87 -11.71 -17.67
N GLN A 230 -15.72 -12.39 -17.81
CA GLN A 230 -15.54 -13.77 -17.35
C GLN A 230 -14.51 -13.78 -16.23
N LEU A 231 -14.86 -14.46 -15.14
CA LEU A 231 -14.03 -14.52 -13.95
C LEU A 231 -12.76 -15.34 -14.25
N ALA A 232 -11.60 -14.78 -13.93
CA ALA A 232 -10.34 -15.47 -14.11
C ALA A 232 -10.06 -16.45 -12.96
N ALA A 233 -10.35 -16.03 -11.72
CA ALA A 233 -10.20 -16.86 -10.53
C ALA A 233 -10.97 -16.28 -9.33
N VAL A 234 -11.39 -17.16 -8.42
CA VAL A 234 -11.66 -16.84 -7.00
C VAL A 234 -10.52 -17.45 -6.20
N ASP A 235 -9.78 -16.65 -5.44
CA ASP A 235 -8.71 -17.17 -4.58
C ASP A 235 -8.35 -16.22 -3.44
N PHE A 236 -7.18 -16.43 -2.82
CA PHE A 236 -6.68 -15.59 -1.74
C PHE A 236 -5.62 -14.65 -2.29
N LEU A 237 -5.74 -13.36 -1.97
CA LEU A 237 -4.84 -12.34 -2.45
C LEU A 237 -3.43 -12.54 -1.90
N GLN A 238 -2.46 -12.64 -2.80
CA GLN A 238 -1.05 -12.78 -2.48
C GLN A 238 -0.23 -11.80 -3.29
N ASP A 239 0.96 -11.45 -2.78
CA ASP A 239 1.97 -10.76 -3.58
C ASP A 239 2.43 -11.70 -4.69
N GLY A 240 2.49 -11.20 -5.93
CA GLY A 240 2.89 -12.04 -7.05
C GLY A 240 2.89 -11.32 -8.38
N THR A 241 3.43 -12.01 -9.38
CA THR A 241 3.41 -11.56 -10.78
C THR A 241 2.72 -12.63 -11.62
N PHE A 242 1.75 -12.19 -12.42
CA PHE A 242 1.03 -13.01 -13.38
C PHE A 242 1.43 -12.58 -14.80
N SER A 243 1.58 -13.53 -15.71
CA SER A 243 1.90 -13.23 -17.12
C SER A 243 0.79 -13.72 -18.03
N TYR A 244 0.32 -12.83 -18.89
CA TYR A 244 -0.72 -13.09 -19.89
C TYR A 244 -0.15 -12.89 -21.29
N GLN A 245 -0.54 -13.76 -22.22
CA GLN A 245 -0.26 -13.57 -23.65
C GLN A 245 -1.52 -13.04 -24.33
N VAL A 246 -1.41 -11.92 -25.03
CA VAL A 246 -2.48 -11.35 -25.87
C VAL A 246 -1.97 -11.04 -27.26
N THR A 247 -2.83 -11.16 -28.27
CA THR A 247 -2.44 -10.91 -29.66
C THR A 247 -3.44 -9.97 -30.32
N PRO A 248 -3.07 -8.70 -30.58
CA PRO A 248 -3.89 -7.80 -31.38
C PRO A 248 -4.05 -8.33 -32.82
N THR A 249 -5.25 -8.78 -33.19
CA THR A 249 -5.50 -9.36 -34.53
C THR A 249 -6.04 -8.36 -35.56
N ALA A 250 -6.06 -7.08 -35.22
CA ALA A 250 -6.42 -5.98 -36.09
C ALA A 250 -5.68 -4.71 -35.67
N ALA A 251 -5.46 -3.81 -36.61
CA ALA A 251 -4.88 -2.51 -36.33
C ALA A 251 -5.80 -1.69 -35.40
N GLY A 252 -5.19 -0.78 -34.64
CA GLY A 252 -5.88 0.12 -33.72
C GLY A 252 -5.46 -0.06 -32.26
N ALA A 253 -6.21 0.62 -31.39
CA ALA A 253 -6.01 0.55 -29.95
C ALA A 253 -6.65 -0.71 -29.36
N HIS A 254 -5.91 -1.35 -28.46
CA HIS A 254 -6.36 -2.46 -27.63
C HIS A 254 -6.00 -2.14 -26.18
N VAL A 255 -6.84 -2.52 -25.24
CA VAL A 255 -6.61 -2.33 -23.81
C VAL A 255 -6.54 -3.71 -23.17
N PHE A 256 -5.42 -4.00 -22.51
CA PHE A 256 -5.41 -5.05 -21.51
C PHE A 256 -5.81 -4.43 -20.17
N GLU A 257 -6.70 -5.08 -19.45
CA GLU A 257 -7.12 -4.66 -18.12
C GLU A 257 -7.04 -5.81 -17.12
N TYR A 258 -6.70 -5.47 -15.89
CA TYR A 258 -6.67 -6.41 -14.78
C TYR A 258 -7.31 -5.80 -13.55
N ALA A 259 -8.29 -6.50 -12.98
CA ALA A 259 -8.99 -6.09 -11.78
C ALA A 259 -8.89 -7.14 -10.69
N VAL A 260 -8.78 -6.65 -9.45
CA VAL A 260 -9.00 -7.41 -8.22
C VAL A 260 -10.19 -6.80 -7.49
N ASP A 261 -11.08 -7.67 -7.04
CA ASP A 261 -12.29 -7.36 -6.27
C ASP A 261 -12.24 -8.11 -4.93
N GLU A 262 -12.54 -7.46 -3.81
CA GLU A 262 -12.68 -8.11 -2.50
C GLU A 262 -14.03 -8.82 -2.29
N GLY A 263 -14.88 -8.87 -3.32
CA GLY A 263 -16.15 -9.58 -3.35
C GLY A 263 -16.04 -11.08 -3.65
N SER A 264 -17.16 -11.78 -3.44
CA SER A 264 -17.42 -13.14 -3.92
C SER A 264 -18.79 -13.24 -4.63
N ASN A 265 -19.27 -12.11 -5.14
CA ASN A 265 -20.59 -12.00 -5.76
C ASN A 265 -20.57 -12.33 -7.26
N HIS A 266 -19.39 -12.64 -7.83
CA HIS A 266 -19.16 -12.90 -9.26
C HIS A 266 -19.59 -11.76 -10.18
N VAL A 267 -19.59 -10.53 -9.64
CA VAL A 267 -19.85 -9.31 -10.40
C VAL A 267 -18.53 -8.60 -10.58
N PHE A 268 -18.25 -8.14 -11.80
CA PHE A 268 -17.08 -7.32 -12.05
C PHE A 268 -17.22 -5.96 -11.34
N ASP A 269 -16.70 -5.87 -10.11
CA ASP A 269 -16.51 -4.63 -9.37
C ASP A 269 -15.01 -4.31 -9.33
N ALA A 270 -14.59 -3.35 -10.13
CA ALA A 270 -13.19 -3.08 -10.41
C ALA A 270 -12.50 -2.29 -9.27
N GLN A 271 -12.54 -2.82 -8.05
CA GLN A 271 -12.05 -2.15 -6.85
C GLN A 271 -10.56 -1.78 -6.94
N TYR A 272 -9.75 -2.70 -7.46
CA TYR A 272 -8.34 -2.45 -7.78
C TYR A 272 -8.07 -2.78 -9.24
N LEU A 273 -8.06 -1.74 -10.09
CA LEU A 273 -7.92 -1.85 -11.53
C LEU A 273 -6.63 -1.19 -12.02
N ASN A 274 -5.95 -1.84 -12.96
CA ASN A 274 -4.96 -1.18 -13.79
C ASN A 274 -5.08 -1.66 -15.25
N GLN A 275 -4.58 -0.85 -16.18
CA GLN A 275 -4.73 -1.05 -17.61
C GLN A 275 -3.43 -0.75 -18.36
N LEU A 276 -3.26 -1.42 -19.50
CA LEU A 276 -2.18 -1.21 -20.45
C LEU A 276 -2.77 -0.98 -21.83
N LEU A 277 -2.51 0.20 -22.40
CA LEU A 277 -2.85 0.49 -23.79
C LEU A 277 -1.80 -0.11 -24.74
N ILE A 278 -2.28 -0.87 -25.72
CA ILE A 278 -1.48 -1.49 -26.76
C ILE A 278 -1.97 -0.92 -28.10
N ILE A 279 -1.06 -0.36 -28.89
CA ILE A 279 -1.36 0.15 -30.23
C ILE A 279 -0.79 -0.82 -31.26
N ALA A 280 -1.67 -1.45 -32.04
CA ALA A 280 -1.31 -2.37 -33.10
C ALA A 280 -1.34 -1.66 -34.46
N GLN A 281 -0.26 -1.78 -35.23
CA GLN A 281 -0.10 -1.17 -36.55
C GLN A 281 0.36 -2.19 -37.59
#